data_AF-A6J2U5-F1
#
_entry.id   AF-A6J2U5-F1
#
_cell.length_a   1.000
_cell.length_b   1.000
_cell.length_c   1.000
_cell.angle_alpha   90.00
_cell.angle_beta   90.00
_cell.angle_gamma   90.00
#
_symmetry.space_group_name_H-M   'P 1'
#
loop_
_entity.id
_entity.type
_entity.pdbx_description
1 polymer ?
#
loop_
_entity_poly.entity_id
_entity_poly.type
_entity_poly.pdbx_seq_one_letter_code
_entity_poly.pdbx_strand_id
1 'polypeptide(L)'
;MLQPIIEGETAHFFEEIKEEEEDGVSLSSELGDILSTAVHTQSSLENSESDAEEKLARDLCLSSTRAASMPELLEQLWKARAEKKKLRKTLREFEEAFYQQNGRNAQKEDRVPVLEEYKEYKRIKAKLRLLEVLISKQDSSKSI
;
A
#
# COMPACT_ATOMS: atom_id res chain seq x y z
N MET A 1 45.11 11.78 35.67
CA MET A 1 43.97 12.61 35.21
C MET A 1 43.51 12.04 33.89
N LEU A 2 42.31 11.47 33.84
CA LEU A 2 41.76 10.84 32.64
C LEU A 2 41.18 11.90 31.70
N GLN A 3 41.46 11.77 30.40
CA GLN A 3 40.94 12.67 29.38
C GLN A 3 39.42 12.45 29.21
N PRO A 4 38.63 13.51 28.98
CA PRO A 4 37.23 13.37 28.61
C PRO A 4 37.13 12.72 27.22
N ILE A 5 36.34 11.65 27.12
CA ILE A 5 36.03 10.98 25.86
C ILE A 5 35.14 11.94 25.06
N ILE A 6 35.54 12.24 23.84
CA ILE A 6 34.82 13.12 22.92
C ILE A 6 33.50 12.42 22.56
N GLU A 7 32.40 13.11 22.84
CA GLU A 7 31.04 12.76 22.43
C GLU A 7 31.01 12.66 20.90
N GLY A 8 31.08 11.44 20.37
CA GLY A 8 30.91 11.20 18.94
C GLY A 8 29.43 11.31 18.59
N GLU A 9 29.09 12.18 17.63
CA GLU A 9 27.76 12.20 17.01
C GLU A 9 27.36 10.77 16.58
N THR A 10 26.21 10.29 17.06
CA THR A 10 25.59 9.08 16.54
C THR A 10 25.25 9.31 15.07
N ALA A 11 26.05 8.75 14.16
CA ALA A 11 25.75 8.76 12.74
C ALA A 11 24.40 8.04 12.54
N HIS A 12 23.34 8.83 12.32
CA HIS A 12 22.04 8.31 11.89
C HIS A 12 22.16 7.95 10.41
N PHE A 13 22.86 6.84 10.13
CA PHE A 13 22.82 6.20 8.83
C PHE A 13 21.41 5.65 8.66
N PHE A 14 20.51 6.52 8.21
CA PHE A 14 19.15 6.17 7.84
C PHE A 14 19.28 5.24 6.65
N GLU A 15 19.42 3.94 6.95
CA GLU A 15 19.50 2.90 5.96
C GLU A 15 18.22 3.00 5.15
N GLU A 16 18.40 3.54 3.95
CA GLU A 16 17.48 3.51 2.84
C GLU A 16 16.72 2.21 2.92
N ILE A 17 15.42 2.29 3.25
CA ILE A 17 14.51 1.16 3.50
C ILE A 17 14.92 0.06 2.53
N LYS A 18 15.67 -0.91 3.05
CA LYS A 18 16.31 -1.91 2.21
C LYS A 18 15.16 -2.64 1.58
N GLU A 19 15.03 -2.44 0.28
CA GLU A 19 13.97 -3.01 -0.51
C GLU A 19 14.30 -4.50 -0.61
N GLU A 20 13.93 -5.25 0.43
CA GLU A 20 13.89 -6.69 0.37
C GLU A 20 12.89 -7.04 -0.74
N GLU A 21 13.42 -7.39 -1.90
CA GLU A 21 12.75 -8.18 -2.91
C GLU A 21 12.43 -9.54 -2.28
N GLU A 22 11.33 -9.62 -1.52
CA GLU A 22 10.63 -10.88 -1.31
C GLU A 22 9.45 -10.95 -2.28
N ASP A 23 9.59 -11.94 -3.17
CA ASP A 23 8.67 -12.67 -4.02
C ASP A 23 7.33 -12.02 -4.40
N GLY A 24 7.07 -12.08 -5.71
CA GLY A 24 5.84 -11.66 -6.34
C GLY A 24 4.62 -12.20 -5.60
N VAL A 25 3.93 -11.30 -4.90
CA VAL A 25 2.54 -11.53 -4.50
C VAL A 25 1.74 -11.71 -5.78
N SER A 26 1.50 -12.97 -6.14
CA SER A 26 0.54 -13.33 -7.16
C SER A 26 -0.84 -12.89 -6.68
N LEU A 27 -1.20 -11.65 -6.99
CA LEU A 27 -2.53 -11.08 -6.75
C LEU A 27 -3.64 -11.89 -7.44
N SER A 28 -3.28 -12.85 -8.29
CA SER A 28 -4.20 -13.79 -8.93
C SER A 28 -4.87 -14.72 -7.92
N SER A 29 -4.21 -15.12 -6.84
CA SER A 29 -4.76 -16.10 -5.90
C SER A 29 -5.87 -15.49 -5.03
N GLU A 30 -5.70 -14.24 -4.59
CA GLU A 30 -6.69 -13.54 -3.76
C GLU A 30 -7.97 -13.19 -4.54
N LEU A 31 -7.87 -13.01 -5.86
CA LEU A 31 -9.02 -12.83 -6.75
C LEU A 31 -9.74 -14.16 -7.08
N GLY A 32 -9.04 -15.29 -7.04
CA GLY A 32 -9.59 -16.61 -7.33
C GLY A 32 -10.56 -17.12 -6.25
N ASP A 33 -10.23 -16.88 -4.98
CA ASP A 33 -11.03 -17.37 -3.84
C ASP A 33 -12.38 -16.64 -3.71
N ILE A 34 -12.46 -15.38 -4.15
CA ILE A 34 -13.70 -14.60 -4.20
C ILE A 34 -14.64 -15.13 -5.29
N LEU A 35 -14.11 -15.58 -6.43
CA LEU A 35 -14.90 -16.12 -7.54
C LEU A 35 -15.39 -17.55 -7.27
N SER A 36 -14.57 -18.39 -6.61
CA SER A 36 -14.92 -19.77 -6.26
C SER A 36 -16.08 -19.84 -5.26
N THR A 37 -16.17 -18.86 -4.34
CA THR A 37 -17.22 -18.80 -3.31
C THR A 37 -18.61 -18.52 -3.88
N ALA A 38 -18.71 -18.00 -5.11
CA ALA A 38 -20.00 -17.69 -5.75
C ALA A 38 -20.73 -18.90 -6.39
N VAL A 39 -20.11 -20.09 -6.44
CA VAL A 39 -20.64 -21.22 -7.25
C VAL A 39 -21.12 -22.43 -6.41
N HIS A 40 -21.06 -22.40 -5.07
CA HIS A 40 -21.34 -23.61 -4.28
C HIS A 40 -22.34 -23.54 -3.10
N THR A 41 -23.29 -22.60 -3.07
CA THR A 41 -24.32 -22.62 -2.01
C THR A 41 -25.72 -22.36 -2.54
N GLN A 42 -26.23 -23.31 -3.34
CA GLN A 42 -27.65 -23.64 -3.27
C GLN A 42 -27.88 -24.54 -2.05
N SER A 43 -28.30 -23.97 -0.92
CA SER A 43 -29.38 -24.50 -0.07
C SER A 43 -29.41 -23.84 1.30
N SER A 44 -30.64 -23.53 1.72
CA SER A 44 -31.08 -23.37 3.11
C SER A 44 -30.82 -22.03 3.81
N LEU A 45 -31.81 -21.14 3.64
CA LEU A 45 -32.59 -20.44 4.69
C LEU A 45 -31.90 -19.93 5.99
N GLU A 46 -32.21 -18.65 6.22
CA GLU A 46 -32.33 -17.89 7.47
C GLU A 46 -31.14 -17.05 7.99
N ASN A 47 -31.47 -15.76 8.16
CA ASN A 47 -30.96 -14.76 9.12
C ASN A 47 -29.45 -14.52 9.26
N SER A 48 -28.99 -13.34 8.84
CA SER A 48 -28.72 -12.19 9.73
C SER A 48 -27.78 -11.19 9.02
N GLU A 49 -28.23 -9.95 8.89
CA GLU A 49 -27.46 -8.73 9.21
C GLU A 49 -26.06 -8.54 8.56
N SER A 50 -25.99 -7.87 7.40
CA SER A 50 -24.89 -6.91 7.09
C SER A 50 -25.09 -6.17 5.74
N ASP A 51 -26.01 -5.22 5.69
CA ASP A 51 -26.25 -4.30 4.55
C ASP A 51 -25.16 -3.21 4.40
N ALA A 52 -23.88 -3.58 4.51
CA ALA A 52 -22.74 -2.66 4.41
C ALA A 52 -21.63 -3.15 3.46
N GLU A 53 -21.53 -4.46 3.21
CA GLU A 53 -20.41 -5.02 2.44
C GLU A 53 -20.70 -5.15 0.94
N GLU A 54 -21.98 -5.20 0.53
CA GLU A 54 -22.36 -5.37 -0.88
C GLU A 54 -22.17 -4.08 -1.72
N LYS A 55 -22.10 -2.92 -1.06
CA LYS A 55 -21.98 -1.63 -1.75
C LYS A 55 -20.56 -1.35 -2.24
N LEU A 56 -19.55 -1.77 -1.48
CA LEU A 56 -18.14 -1.56 -1.83
C LEU A 56 -17.71 -2.48 -2.98
N ALA A 57 -18.22 -3.72 -3.02
CA ALA A 57 -17.98 -4.67 -4.11
C ALA A 57 -18.59 -4.19 -5.45
N ARG A 58 -19.80 -3.59 -5.42
CA ARG A 58 -20.41 -2.97 -6.61
C ARG A 58 -19.65 -1.72 -7.06
N ASP A 59 -19.22 -0.86 -6.15
CA ASP A 59 -18.45 0.34 -6.50
C ASP A 59 -17.08 0.00 -7.09
N LEU A 60 -16.42 -1.06 -6.58
CA LEU A 60 -15.16 -1.54 -7.13
C LEU A 60 -15.34 -2.14 -8.54
N CYS A 61 -16.40 -2.92 -8.78
CA CYS A 61 -16.72 -3.46 -10.11
C CYS A 61 -17.15 -2.37 -11.11
N LEU A 62 -17.92 -1.36 -10.68
CA LEU A 62 -18.34 -0.27 -11.56
C LEU A 62 -17.18 0.67 -11.93
N SER A 63 -16.21 0.87 -11.02
CA SER A 63 -14.97 1.60 -11.34
C SER A 63 -14.10 0.88 -12.37
N SER A 64 -14.17 -0.45 -12.44
CA SER A 64 -13.43 -1.26 -13.41
C SER A 64 -13.99 -1.14 -14.84
N THR A 65 -15.26 -0.72 -14.99
CA THR A 65 -15.98 -0.82 -16.27
C THR A 65 -15.89 0.45 -17.13
N ARG A 66 -15.41 1.58 -16.59
CA ARG A 66 -15.24 2.83 -17.34
C ARG A 66 -13.77 3.21 -17.41
N ALA A 67 -13.21 3.30 -18.61
CA ALA A 67 -11.89 3.91 -18.79
C ALA A 67 -11.91 5.33 -18.19
N ALA A 68 -11.06 5.55 -17.18
CA ALA A 68 -10.95 6.85 -16.53
C ALA A 68 -10.56 7.93 -17.54
N SER A 69 -11.13 9.12 -17.40
CA SER A 69 -10.78 10.26 -18.26
C SER A 69 -9.38 10.81 -17.90
N MET A 70 -8.71 11.52 -18.80
CA MET A 70 -7.42 12.15 -18.50
C MET A 70 -7.41 13.01 -17.21
N PRO A 71 -8.36 13.95 -16.98
CA PRO A 71 -8.37 14.72 -15.74
C PRO A 71 -8.58 13.84 -14.50
N GLU A 72 -9.38 12.77 -14.62
CA GLU A 72 -9.62 11.81 -13.55
C GLU A 72 -8.37 10.98 -13.23
N LEU A 73 -7.60 10.56 -14.26
CA LEU A 73 -6.31 9.88 -14.07
C LEU A 73 -5.30 10.78 -13.33
N LEU A 74 -5.24 12.07 -13.69
CA LEU A 74 -4.37 13.04 -13.01
C LEU A 74 -4.79 13.28 -11.56
N GLU A 75 -6.09 13.39 -11.30
CA GLU A 75 -6.63 13.52 -9.95
C GLU A 75 -6.28 12.29 -9.09
N GLN A 76 -6.50 11.09 -9.62
CA GLN A 76 -6.13 9.83 -8.96
C GLN A 76 -4.62 9.75 -8.69
N LEU A 77 -3.79 10.21 -9.63
CA LEU A 77 -2.33 10.25 -9.48
C LEU A 77 -1.92 11.18 -8.34
N TRP A 78 -2.52 12.37 -8.22
CA TRP A 78 -2.23 13.30 -7.13
C TRP A 78 -2.68 12.76 -5.77
N LYS A 79 -3.88 12.17 -5.70
CA LYS A 79 -4.38 11.49 -4.48
C LYS A 79 -3.45 10.37 -4.04
N ALA A 80 -3.09 9.46 -4.95
CA ALA A 80 -2.17 8.36 -4.67
C ALA A 80 -0.77 8.86 -4.24
N ARG A 81 -0.28 9.98 -4.79
CA ARG A 81 0.99 10.59 -4.35
C ARG A 81 0.91 11.12 -2.92
N ALA A 82 -0.19 11.79 -2.57
CA ALA A 82 -0.42 12.29 -1.22
C ALA A 82 -0.53 11.15 -0.21
N GLU A 83 -1.28 10.10 -0.53
CA GLU A 83 -1.43 8.89 0.30
C GLU A 83 -0.08 8.18 0.50
N LYS A 84 0.69 7.95 -0.58
CA LYS A 84 2.04 7.39 -0.47
C LYS A 84 2.92 8.20 0.46
N LYS A 85 2.86 9.54 0.36
CA LYS A 85 3.63 10.44 1.21
C LYS A 85 3.22 10.31 2.68
N LYS A 86 1.92 10.21 2.97
CA LYS A 86 1.39 9.98 4.32
C LYS A 86 1.87 8.65 4.89
N LEU A 87 1.71 7.55 4.14
CA LEU A 87 2.17 6.21 4.57
C LEU A 87 3.67 6.17 4.82
N ARG A 88 4.49 6.78 3.95
CA ARG A 88 5.93 6.89 4.16
C ARG A 88 6.27 7.66 5.45
N LYS A 89 5.46 8.64 5.84
CA LYS A 89 5.66 9.36 7.11
C LYS A 89 5.32 8.44 8.29
N THR A 90 4.15 7.80 8.28
CA THR A 90 3.72 6.87 9.33
C THR A 90 4.72 5.73 9.56
N LEU A 91 5.20 5.09 8.49
CA LEU A 91 6.18 4.01 8.59
C LEU A 91 7.50 4.48 9.24
N ARG A 92 7.95 5.70 8.91
CA ARG A 92 9.18 6.26 9.50
C ARG A 92 9.00 6.67 10.96
N GLU A 93 7.85 7.24 11.31
CA GLU A 93 7.53 7.58 12.70
C GLU A 93 7.51 6.33 13.57
N PHE A 94 7.00 5.21 13.04
CA PHE A 94 7.07 3.93 13.72
C PHE A 94 8.52 3.45 13.90
N GLU A 95 9.33 3.42 12.83
CA GLU A 95 10.73 2.97 12.93
C GLU A 95 11.56 3.84 13.89
N GLU A 96 11.35 5.15 13.86
CA GLU A 96 11.99 6.11 14.77
C GLU A 96 11.54 5.89 16.22
N ALA A 97 10.24 5.81 16.48
CA ALA A 97 9.71 5.56 17.82
C ALA A 97 10.17 4.20 18.37
N PHE A 98 10.24 3.18 17.49
CA PHE A 98 10.74 1.86 17.84
C PHE A 98 12.21 1.92 18.24
N TYR A 99 13.04 2.61 17.46
CA TYR A 99 14.45 2.78 17.75
C TYR A 99 14.68 3.53 19.07
N GLN A 100 13.95 4.61 19.30
CA GLN A 100 14.05 5.39 20.55
C GLN A 100 13.66 4.57 21.79
N GLN A 101 12.69 3.67 21.67
CA GLN A 101 12.23 2.84 22.79
C GLN A 101 13.11 1.62 23.04
N ASN A 102 13.56 0.94 21.98
CA ASN A 102 14.23 -0.35 22.07
C ASN A 102 15.76 -0.29 21.88
N GLY A 103 16.29 0.83 21.39
CA GLY A 103 17.71 0.99 21.08
C GLY A 103 18.20 0.12 19.92
N ARG A 104 17.30 -0.41 19.09
CA ARG A 104 17.60 -1.23 17.91
C ARG A 104 16.59 -0.98 16.79
N ASN A 105 16.95 -1.37 15.56
CA ASN A 105 16.04 -1.30 14.42
C ASN A 105 14.93 -2.38 14.53
N ALA A 106 13.75 -2.08 13.97
CA ALA A 106 12.62 -2.98 13.94
C ALA A 106 12.86 -4.16 12.97
N GLN A 107 12.63 -5.39 13.45
CA GLN A 107 12.66 -6.61 12.65
C GLN A 107 11.28 -6.89 12.01
N LYS A 108 11.21 -7.92 11.15
CA LYS A 108 9.96 -8.31 10.45
C LYS A 108 8.80 -8.57 11.42
N GLU A 109 9.07 -9.22 12.54
CA GLU A 109 8.08 -9.51 13.59
C GLU A 109 7.63 -8.26 14.34
N ASP A 110 8.50 -7.27 14.50
CA ASP A 110 8.17 -6.02 15.18
C ASP A 110 7.25 -5.13 14.33
N ARG A 111 7.16 -5.36 13.01
CA ARG A 111 6.38 -4.53 12.07
C ARG A 111 4.88 -4.82 12.09
N VAL A 112 4.43 -5.79 12.87
CA VAL A 112 3.00 -6.13 13.02
C VAL A 112 2.10 -4.91 13.27
N PRO A 113 2.48 -3.92 14.12
CA PRO A 113 1.64 -2.74 14.36
C PRO A 113 1.43 -1.84 13.14
N VAL A 114 2.30 -1.89 12.13
CA VAL A 114 2.23 -1.07 10.92
C VAL A 114 2.14 -1.91 9.64
N LEU A 115 1.76 -3.18 9.78
CA LEU A 115 1.76 -4.14 8.67
C LEU A 115 0.77 -3.72 7.58
N GLU A 116 -0.39 -3.18 7.97
CA GLU A 116 -1.42 -2.77 7.02
C GLU A 116 -1.01 -1.51 6.25
N GLU A 117 -0.44 -0.52 6.93
CA GLU A 117 0.14 0.67 6.30
C GLU A 117 1.29 0.30 5.34
N TYR A 118 2.08 -0.70 5.70
CA TYR A 118 3.14 -1.21 4.83
C TYR A 118 2.57 -1.89 3.57
N LYS A 119 1.53 -2.72 3.72
CA LYS A 119 0.82 -3.34 2.58
C LYS A 119 0.18 -2.28 1.69
N GLU A 120 -0.48 -1.29 2.28
CA GLU A 120 -1.08 -0.16 1.56
C GLU A 120 -0.01 0.62 0.80
N TYR A 121 1.15 0.89 1.42
CA TYR A 121 2.25 1.59 0.74
C TYR A 121 2.70 0.85 -0.52
N LYS A 122 2.80 -0.49 -0.47
CA LYS A 122 3.11 -1.32 -1.65
C LYS A 122 1.99 -1.27 -2.70
N ARG A 123 0.72 -1.37 -2.30
CA ARG A 123 -0.44 -1.23 -3.21
C ARG A 123 -0.45 0.12 -3.91
N ILE A 124 -0.28 1.22 -3.17
CA ILE A 124 -0.22 2.57 -3.72
C ILE A 124 1.01 2.75 -4.63
N LYS A 125 2.17 2.17 -4.30
CA LYS A 125 3.36 2.19 -5.17
C LYS A 125 3.05 1.54 -6.53
N ALA A 126 2.36 0.40 -6.54
CA ALA A 126 1.93 -0.26 -7.79
C ALA A 126 0.89 0.57 -8.54
N LYS A 127 -0.13 1.11 -7.84
CA LYS A 127 -1.14 2.00 -8.42
C LYS A 127 -0.54 3.22 -9.11
N LEU A 128 0.48 3.84 -8.50
CA LEU A 128 1.20 4.97 -9.11
C LEU A 128 1.86 4.59 -10.44
N ARG A 129 2.52 3.42 -10.50
CA ARG A 129 3.12 2.93 -11.74
C ARG A 129 2.07 2.72 -12.83
N LEU A 130 0.93 2.12 -12.47
CA LEU A 130 -0.17 1.93 -13.41
C LEU A 130 -0.70 3.28 -13.94
N LEU A 131 -0.94 4.25 -13.06
CA LEU A 131 -1.41 5.58 -13.45
C LEU A 131 -0.40 6.31 -14.35
N GLU A 132 0.89 6.26 -14.03
CA GLU A 132 1.96 6.82 -14.87
C GLU A 132 1.94 6.22 -16.29
N VAL A 133 1.79 4.90 -16.40
CA VAL A 133 1.71 4.19 -17.69
C VAL A 133 0.44 4.57 -18.46
N LEU A 134 -0.73 4.60 -17.82
CA LEU A 134 -2.00 4.95 -18.46
C LEU A 134 -1.99 6.38 -19.01
N ILE A 135 -1.46 7.33 -18.24
CA ILE A 135 -1.30 8.73 -18.68
C ILE A 135 -0.36 8.79 -19.88
N SER A 136 0.83 8.17 -19.80
CA SER A 136 1.82 8.17 -20.89
C SER A 136 1.25 7.61 -22.20
N LYS A 137 0.43 6.56 -22.11
CA LYS A 137 -0.24 5.94 -23.27
C LYS A 137 -1.30 6.87 -23.88
N GLN A 138 -2.03 7.61 -23.06
CA GLN A 138 -3.08 8.50 -23.55
C GLN A 138 -2.50 9.79 -24.15
N ASP A 139 -1.37 10.27 -23.65
CA ASP A 139 -0.69 11.44 -24.21
C ASP A 139 0.00 11.16 -25.55
N SER A 140 0.59 9.97 -25.73
CA SER A 140 1.13 9.56 -27.04
C SER A 140 0.04 9.40 -28.10
N SER A 141 -1.16 8.98 -27.70
CA SER A 141 -2.30 8.78 -28.62
C SER A 141 -2.93 10.07 -29.15
N LYS A 142 -2.67 11.23 -28.51
CA LYS A 142 -3.22 12.54 -28.92
C LYS A 142 -2.31 13.34 -29.84
N SER A 143 -1.08 12.88 -30.04
CA SER A 143 -0.03 13.59 -30.79
C SER A 143 0.12 13.11 -32.25
N ILE A 144 -0.89 12.43 -32.80
CA ILE A 144 -0.93 11.97 -34.20
C ILE A 144 -1.88 12.85 -35.01
#